data_AF-A0A3N9MNF0-F1
#
_entry.id   AF-A0A3N9MNF0-F1
#
_cell.length_a   1.000
_cell.length_b   1.000
_cell.length_c   1.000
_cell.angle_alpha   90.00
_cell.angle_beta   90.00
_cell.angle_gamma   90.00
#
_symmetry.space_group_name_H-M   'P 1'
#
loop_
_entity.id
_entity.type
_entity.pdbx_description
1 polymer ?
#
loop_
_entity_poly.entity_id
_entity_poly.type
_entity_poly.pdbx_seq_one_letter_code
_entity_poly.pdbx_strand_id
1 'polypeptide(L)'
;MSFKNCPWLGILSVLWIACKTSHPVIRLGGYSFEFEGKHYHIESVTPNYVEGYNIITRRDGDILLFRAVDKEQDGILDELTVGNMSLEQAQKIYQAGILEGEERGYIRKRTFAREYRTSIGGDRFILATYILALGDIYNKLFYYEIMRGVEVEILDLQADGIIDRVENGNKDLGVYQTIYRDIIDRGLRYGHVQLINGQYIVAE
;
A
#
# COMPACT_ATOMS: atom_id res chain seq x y z
N MET A 1 45.54 15.83 65.25
CA MET A 1 44.72 16.26 64.09
C MET A 1 45.16 15.41 62.92
N SER A 2 44.38 14.42 62.47
CA SER A 2 43.39 14.49 61.36
C SER A 2 44.03 15.11 60.11
N PHE A 3 44.08 14.47 58.93
CA PHE A 3 42.99 13.84 58.20
C PHE A 3 43.46 12.66 57.34
N LYS A 4 42.57 11.65 57.20
CA LYS A 4 42.68 10.52 56.27
C LYS A 4 42.15 10.93 54.90
N ASN A 5 42.91 10.67 53.84
CA ASN A 5 42.49 10.87 52.46
C ASN A 5 41.62 9.69 52.00
N CYS A 6 40.48 10.05 51.41
CA CYS A 6 39.43 9.17 50.89
C CYS A 6 39.77 8.74 49.46
N PRO A 7 39.78 7.44 49.11
CA PRO A 7 40.00 7.03 47.73
C PRO A 7 38.71 7.19 46.92
N TRP A 8 38.82 7.94 45.83
CA TRP A 8 37.83 8.11 44.77
C TRP A 8 37.57 6.76 44.07
N LEU A 9 36.39 6.18 44.27
CA LEU A 9 35.87 5.09 43.43
C LEU A 9 35.12 5.70 42.24
N GLY A 10 35.78 5.74 41.09
CA GLY A 10 35.17 6.09 39.82
C GLY A 10 34.31 4.94 39.31
N ILE A 11 33.00 5.02 39.53
CA ILE A 11 32.01 4.12 38.93
C ILE A 11 31.79 4.58 37.48
N LEU A 12 32.44 3.89 36.56
CA LEU A 12 32.23 4.02 35.12
C LEU A 12 30.88 3.37 34.78
N SER A 13 29.82 4.17 34.83
CA SER A 13 28.48 3.76 34.41
C SER A 13 28.46 3.51 32.91
N VAL A 14 28.68 2.24 32.54
CA VAL A 14 28.41 1.72 31.19
C VAL A 14 26.92 1.88 30.96
N LEU A 15 26.53 2.94 30.27
CA LEU A 15 25.18 3.15 29.77
C LEU A 15 24.93 2.11 28.69
N TRP A 16 24.25 1.04 29.07
CA TRP A 16 23.63 0.10 28.15
C TRP A 16 22.58 0.85 27.35
N ILE A 17 22.97 1.35 26.18
CA ILE A 17 22.04 1.82 25.17
C ILE A 17 21.33 0.57 24.64
N ALA A 18 20.24 0.19 25.32
CA ALA A 18 19.32 -0.81 24.82
C ALA A 18 18.67 -0.23 23.56
N CYS A 19 19.22 -0.60 22.40
CA CYS A 19 18.51 -0.46 21.13
C CYS A 19 17.22 -1.28 21.26
N LYS A 20 16.12 -0.59 21.56
CA LYS A 20 14.78 -1.15 21.47
C LYS A 20 14.48 -1.32 19.98
N THR A 21 14.83 -2.48 19.43
CA THR A 21 14.40 -2.90 18.10
C THR A 21 12.88 -2.99 18.12
N SER A 22 12.22 -1.96 17.61
CA SER A 22 10.77 -1.99 17.39
C SER A 22 10.52 -2.89 16.19
N HIS A 23 10.12 -4.14 16.44
CA HIS A 23 9.59 -4.98 15.37
C HIS A 23 8.32 -4.31 14.83
N PRO A 24 8.12 -4.29 13.50
CA PRO A 24 6.90 -3.74 12.93
C PRO A 24 5.70 -4.51 13.46
N VAL A 25 4.79 -3.81 14.13
CA VAL A 25 3.54 -4.40 14.64
C VAL A 25 2.60 -4.58 13.45
N ILE A 26 2.39 -5.82 13.02
CA ILE A 26 1.33 -6.17 12.05
C ILE A 26 0.00 -6.06 12.78
N ARG A 27 -0.88 -5.16 12.35
CA ARG A 27 -2.26 -5.11 12.84
C ARG A 27 -3.12 -5.97 11.93
N LEU A 28 -3.66 -7.05 12.48
CA LEU A 28 -4.67 -7.88 11.83
C LEU A 28 -6.04 -7.35 12.24
N GLY A 29 -6.78 -6.80 11.29
CA GLY A 29 -8.20 -6.52 11.44
C GLY A 29 -8.98 -7.53 10.59
N GLY A 30 -9.99 -8.17 11.15
CA GLY A 30 -10.79 -9.13 10.38
C GLY A 30 -12.13 -9.41 11.04
N TYR A 31 -13.04 -9.98 10.27
CA TYR A 31 -14.34 -10.42 10.77
C TYR A 31 -14.85 -11.60 9.95
N SER A 32 -15.78 -12.34 10.56
CA SER A 32 -16.42 -13.48 9.92
C SER A 32 -17.84 -13.13 9.48
N PHE A 33 -18.26 -13.73 8.38
CA PHE A 33 -19.59 -13.57 7.81
C PHE A 33 -20.11 -14.90 7.25
N GLU A 34 -21.40 -14.96 6.95
CA GLU A 34 -22.05 -16.14 6.39
C GLU A 34 -22.51 -15.85 4.96
N PHE A 35 -22.21 -16.76 4.03
CA PHE A 35 -22.68 -16.68 2.65
C PHE A 35 -23.07 -18.07 2.16
N GLU A 36 -24.31 -18.22 1.67
CA GLU A 36 -24.87 -19.50 1.23
C GLU A 36 -24.71 -20.64 2.27
N GLY A 37 -24.96 -20.34 3.55
CA GLY A 37 -24.88 -21.33 4.65
C GLY A 37 -23.46 -21.75 5.03
N LYS A 38 -22.43 -21.01 4.57
CA LYS A 38 -21.02 -21.28 4.88
C LYS A 38 -20.38 -20.08 5.56
N HIS A 39 -19.50 -20.33 6.52
CA HIS A 39 -18.75 -19.29 7.20
C HIS A 39 -17.45 -18.97 6.47
N TYR A 40 -17.23 -17.68 6.24
CA TYR A 40 -16.01 -17.12 5.67
C TYR A 40 -15.42 -16.09 6.62
N HIS A 41 -14.13 -15.82 6.48
CA HIS A 41 -13.41 -14.81 7.24
C HIS A 41 -12.64 -13.91 6.29
N ILE A 42 -12.82 -12.59 6.40
CA ILE A 42 -11.99 -11.59 5.74
C ILE A 42 -11.05 -10.99 6.77
N GLU A 43 -9.77 -10.98 6.46
CA GLU A 43 -8.73 -10.30 7.23
C GLU A 43 -7.98 -9.32 6.33
N SER A 44 -7.80 -8.10 6.83
CA SER A 44 -6.88 -7.11 6.28
C SER A 44 -5.55 -7.22 7.01
N VAL A 45 -4.51 -7.55 6.28
CA VAL A 45 -3.13 -7.51 6.76
C VAL A 45 -2.57 -6.14 6.40
N THR A 46 -2.29 -5.31 7.40
CA THR A 46 -1.72 -3.97 7.16
C THR A 46 -0.35 -3.84 7.82
N PRO A 47 0.74 -3.91 7.04
CA PRO A 47 2.06 -3.50 7.50
C PRO A 47 2.10 -1.98 7.76
N ASN A 48 3.06 -1.50 8.55
CA ASN A 48 3.11 -0.07 8.92
C ASN A 48 3.50 0.87 7.76
N TYR A 49 4.14 0.36 6.71
CA TYR A 49 4.78 1.17 5.65
C TYR A 49 4.46 0.68 4.24
N VAL A 50 3.51 -0.24 4.15
CA VAL A 50 3.21 -0.99 2.93
C VAL A 50 1.69 -1.03 2.84
N GLU A 51 1.17 -0.90 1.64
CA GLU A 51 -0.21 -1.18 1.34
C GLU A 51 -0.57 -2.56 1.87
N GLY A 52 -1.72 -2.59 2.53
CA GLY A 52 -2.22 -3.83 3.06
C GLY A 52 -2.68 -4.73 1.92
N TYR A 53 -3.08 -5.93 2.30
CA TYR A 53 -3.81 -6.82 1.42
C TYR A 53 -4.94 -7.44 2.21
N ASN A 54 -6.00 -7.81 1.50
CA ASN A 54 -7.13 -8.52 2.07
C ASN A 54 -7.00 -10.00 1.71
N ILE A 55 -7.32 -10.84 2.69
CA ILE A 55 -7.39 -12.28 2.50
C ILE A 55 -8.80 -12.69 2.87
N ILE A 56 -9.44 -13.46 2.00
CA ILE A 56 -10.64 -14.20 2.35
C ILE A 56 -10.29 -15.68 2.53
N THR A 57 -10.76 -16.27 3.63
CA THR A 57 -10.54 -17.68 3.94
C THR A 57 -11.84 -18.39 4.30
N ARG A 58 -11.85 -19.71 4.07
CA ARG A 58 -12.82 -20.63 4.65
C ARG A 58 -12.09 -21.83 5.23
N ARG A 59 -12.46 -22.17 6.46
CA ARG A 59 -11.91 -23.32 7.19
C ARG A 59 -13.02 -24.26 7.63
N ASP A 60 -12.68 -25.53 7.77
CA ASP A 60 -13.47 -26.54 8.47
C ASP A 60 -12.57 -27.16 9.55
N GLY A 61 -12.77 -26.72 10.79
CA GLY A 61 -11.79 -26.92 11.86
C GLY A 61 -10.42 -26.34 11.47
N ASP A 62 -9.39 -27.20 11.50
CA ASP A 62 -8.02 -26.82 11.16
C ASP A 62 -7.73 -26.84 9.65
N ILE A 63 -8.66 -27.35 8.84
CA ILE A 63 -8.45 -27.54 7.40
C ILE A 63 -8.80 -26.25 6.66
N LEU A 64 -7.81 -25.66 5.99
CA LEU A 64 -8.02 -24.54 5.06
C LEU A 64 -8.59 -25.07 3.74
N LEU A 65 -9.87 -24.78 3.48
CA LEU A 65 -10.57 -25.25 2.28
C LEU A 65 -10.51 -24.25 1.13
N PHE A 66 -10.38 -22.96 1.44
CA PHE A 66 -10.35 -21.90 0.47
C PHE A 66 -9.55 -20.70 0.98
N ARG A 67 -8.75 -20.10 0.11
CA ARG A 67 -8.03 -18.85 0.34
C ARG A 67 -7.89 -18.08 -0.95
N ALA A 68 -8.26 -16.81 -0.94
CA ALA A 68 -8.01 -15.87 -2.02
C ALA A 68 -7.49 -14.54 -1.47
N VAL A 69 -6.81 -13.79 -2.34
CA VAL A 69 -6.09 -12.56 -1.98
C VAL A 69 -6.51 -11.43 -2.90
N ASP A 70 -6.76 -10.27 -2.29
CA ASP A 70 -6.87 -8.95 -2.93
C ASP A 70 -5.66 -8.14 -2.44
N LYS A 71 -4.67 -7.99 -3.32
CA LYS A 71 -3.34 -7.43 -3.06
C LYS A 71 -3.39 -5.91 -2.96
N GLU A 72 -4.34 -5.27 -3.62
CA GLU A 72 -4.46 -3.80 -3.71
C GLU A 72 -5.55 -3.23 -2.80
N GLN A 73 -6.30 -4.10 -2.12
CA GLN A 73 -7.47 -3.76 -1.30
C GLN A 73 -8.54 -2.96 -2.06
N ASP A 74 -8.65 -3.17 -3.37
CA ASP A 74 -9.60 -2.50 -4.25
C ASP A 74 -10.96 -3.21 -4.31
N GLY A 75 -11.07 -4.36 -3.62
CA GLY A 75 -12.24 -5.22 -3.61
C GLY A 75 -12.24 -6.28 -4.71
N ILE A 76 -11.21 -6.37 -5.54
CA ILE A 76 -11.05 -7.37 -6.60
C ILE A 76 -10.00 -8.38 -6.15
N LEU A 77 -10.35 -9.66 -6.22
CA LEU A 77 -9.40 -10.74 -5.93
C LEU A 77 -8.45 -10.92 -7.12
N ASP A 78 -7.15 -10.85 -6.85
CA ASP A 78 -6.11 -11.13 -7.84
C ASP A 78 -5.94 -12.63 -8.07
N GLU A 79 -5.96 -13.41 -6.98
CA GLU A 79 -5.58 -14.81 -7.03
C GLU A 79 -6.27 -15.67 -5.98
N LEU A 80 -6.44 -16.93 -6.36
CA LEU A 80 -6.87 -18.01 -5.48
C LEU A 80 -5.65 -18.86 -5.15
N THR A 81 -5.28 -18.92 -3.87
CA THR A 81 -4.08 -19.64 -3.40
C THR A 81 -4.41 -21.02 -2.87
N VAL A 82 -5.65 -21.27 -2.44
CA VAL A 82 -6.13 -22.58 -1.97
C VAL A 82 -7.60 -22.77 -2.37
N GLY A 83 -7.94 -23.99 -2.81
CA GLY A 83 -9.31 -24.40 -3.12
C GLY A 83 -9.53 -24.71 -4.61
N ASN A 84 -10.71 -25.27 -4.93
CA ASN A 84 -11.07 -25.70 -6.29
C ASN A 84 -12.17 -24.82 -6.93
N MET A 85 -12.59 -23.74 -6.28
CA MET A 85 -13.59 -22.83 -6.86
C MET A 85 -12.95 -21.91 -7.91
N SER A 86 -13.74 -21.35 -8.81
CA SER A 86 -13.23 -20.35 -9.74
C SER A 86 -12.98 -19.01 -9.05
N LEU A 87 -12.09 -18.19 -9.60
CA LEU A 87 -11.86 -16.83 -9.13
C LEU A 87 -13.15 -15.99 -9.17
N GLU A 88 -14.00 -16.20 -10.18
CA GLU A 88 -15.31 -15.53 -10.27
C GLU A 88 -16.25 -15.90 -9.11
N GLN A 89 -16.27 -17.17 -8.70
CA GLN A 89 -17.05 -17.60 -7.54
C GLN A 89 -16.48 -17.02 -6.24
N ALA A 90 -15.16 -17.03 -6.09
CA ALA A 90 -14.46 -16.40 -4.98
C ALA A 90 -14.79 -14.91 -4.88
N GLN A 91 -14.82 -14.21 -6.02
CA GLN A 91 -15.13 -12.79 -6.11
C GLN A 91 -16.54 -12.48 -5.60
N LYS A 92 -17.54 -13.31 -5.93
CA LYS A 92 -18.92 -13.15 -5.45
C LYS A 92 -19.01 -13.24 -3.93
N ILE A 93 -18.34 -14.23 -3.34
CA ILE A 93 -18.30 -14.42 -1.88
C ILE A 93 -17.59 -13.23 -1.23
N TYR A 94 -16.47 -12.80 -1.79
CA TYR A 94 -15.68 -11.69 -1.28
C TYR A 94 -16.47 -10.38 -1.28
N GLN A 95 -17.17 -10.08 -2.37
CA GLN A 95 -18.03 -8.90 -2.49
C GLN A 95 -19.20 -8.90 -1.51
N ALA A 96 -19.85 -10.07 -1.30
CA ALA A 96 -20.88 -10.20 -0.28
C ALA A 96 -20.31 -9.94 1.13
N GLY A 97 -19.11 -10.45 1.39
CA GLY A 97 -18.36 -10.14 2.60
C GLY A 97 -18.15 -8.65 2.75
N ILE A 98 -17.50 -7.99 1.77
CA ILE A 98 -17.21 -6.55 1.80
C ILE A 98 -18.48 -5.74 2.11
N LEU A 99 -19.57 -6.01 1.40
CA LEU A 99 -20.84 -5.31 1.60
C LEU A 99 -21.34 -5.44 3.04
N GLU A 100 -21.39 -6.66 3.59
CA GLU A 100 -21.78 -6.90 4.98
C GLU A 100 -20.83 -6.21 5.98
N GLY A 101 -19.53 -6.20 5.68
CA GLY A 101 -18.51 -5.54 6.49
C GLY A 101 -18.64 -4.03 6.50
N GLU A 102 -18.98 -3.42 5.37
CA GLU A 102 -19.29 -2.00 5.23
C GLU A 102 -20.56 -1.63 6.01
N GLU A 103 -21.65 -2.40 5.85
CA GLU A 103 -22.91 -2.21 6.57
C GLU A 103 -22.74 -2.27 8.09
N ARG A 104 -21.87 -3.14 8.58
CA ARG A 104 -21.54 -3.28 10.01
C ARG A 104 -20.46 -2.31 10.52
N GLY A 105 -19.85 -1.54 9.62
CA GLY A 105 -18.74 -0.63 9.95
C GLY A 105 -17.44 -1.32 10.36
N TYR A 106 -17.27 -2.59 10.00
CA TYR A 106 -16.02 -3.35 10.21
C TYR A 106 -14.97 -3.03 9.16
N ILE A 107 -15.39 -2.69 7.95
CA ILE A 107 -14.49 -2.27 6.88
C ILE A 107 -14.37 -0.74 6.91
N ARG A 108 -13.13 -0.26 6.96
CA ARG A 108 -12.79 1.16 6.78
C ARG A 108 -11.90 1.28 5.57
N LYS A 109 -12.36 2.06 4.58
CA LYS A 109 -11.51 2.43 3.43
C LYS A 109 -10.33 3.22 3.95
N ARG A 110 -9.12 2.78 3.59
CA ARG A 110 -7.89 3.50 3.87
C ARG A 110 -7.27 3.91 2.55
N THR A 111 -6.70 5.10 2.53
CA THR A 111 -5.88 5.59 1.44
C THR A 111 -4.43 5.45 1.88
N PHE A 112 -3.72 4.44 1.36
CA PHE A 112 -2.32 4.17 1.72
C PHE A 112 -1.32 4.76 0.73
N ALA A 113 -1.80 5.28 -0.40
CA ALA A 113 -0.96 5.93 -1.38
C ALA A 113 -0.24 7.15 -0.79
N ARG A 114 1.07 7.23 -1.00
CA ARG A 114 1.84 8.46 -0.82
C ARG A 114 1.59 9.34 -2.03
N GLU A 115 1.05 10.54 -1.82
CA GLU A 115 0.61 11.39 -2.92
C GLU A 115 1.42 12.69 -3.03
N TYR A 116 1.92 12.95 -4.23
CA TYR A 116 2.46 14.22 -4.65
C TYR A 116 1.47 14.90 -5.60
N ARG A 117 0.95 16.05 -5.18
CA ARG A 117 -0.03 16.84 -5.95
C ARG A 117 0.63 18.10 -6.51
N THR A 118 0.45 18.36 -7.80
CA THR A 118 0.97 19.57 -8.45
C THR A 118 0.06 20.05 -9.58
N SER A 119 0.30 21.28 -10.06
CA SER A 119 -0.48 21.88 -11.15
C SER A 119 0.45 22.58 -12.14
N ILE A 120 0.20 22.40 -13.44
CA ILE A 120 1.00 22.99 -14.52
C ILE A 120 0.06 23.46 -15.62
N GLY A 121 0.14 24.75 -15.98
CA GLY A 121 -0.67 25.29 -17.08
C GLY A 121 -2.18 25.25 -16.84
N GLY A 122 -2.61 25.10 -15.58
CA GLY A 122 -4.02 24.91 -15.21
C GLY A 122 -4.44 23.45 -15.09
N ASP A 123 -3.67 22.49 -15.61
CA ASP A 123 -3.92 21.07 -15.41
C ASP A 123 -3.47 20.62 -14.01
N ARG A 124 -4.12 19.57 -13.49
CA ARG A 124 -3.81 18.99 -12.17
C ARG A 124 -3.22 17.60 -12.32
N PHE A 125 -2.25 17.31 -11.47
CA PHE A 125 -1.50 16.06 -11.45
C PHE A 125 -1.44 15.50 -10.03
N ILE A 126 -1.64 14.19 -9.90
CA ILE A 126 -1.46 13.45 -8.67
C ILE A 126 -0.56 12.26 -9.00
N LEU A 127 0.69 12.30 -8.56
CA LEU A 127 1.58 11.15 -8.58
C LEU A 127 1.41 10.41 -7.26
N ALA A 128 1.04 9.14 -7.31
CA ALA A 128 0.84 8.29 -6.16
C ALA A 128 1.80 7.10 -6.23
N THR A 129 2.52 6.81 -5.15
CA THR A 129 3.31 5.57 -5.02
C THR A 129 2.55 4.56 -4.16
N TYR A 130 2.42 3.37 -4.72
CA TYR A 130 1.80 2.20 -4.12
C TYR A 130 2.92 1.21 -3.79
N ILE A 131 3.06 0.84 -2.52
CA ILE A 131 4.04 -0.14 -2.06
C ILE A 131 3.24 -1.36 -1.62
N LEU A 132 3.13 -2.40 -2.43
CA LEU A 132 2.33 -3.58 -2.14
C LEU A 132 2.97 -4.47 -1.09
N ALA A 133 2.15 -5.22 -0.34
CA ALA A 133 2.61 -6.07 0.76
C ALA A 133 3.68 -7.10 0.38
N LEU A 134 3.72 -7.50 -0.89
CA LEU A 134 4.72 -8.45 -1.43
C LEU A 134 6.04 -7.78 -1.81
N GLY A 135 6.18 -6.48 -1.60
CA GLY A 135 7.37 -5.70 -1.87
C GLY A 135 7.39 -5.05 -3.26
N ASP A 136 6.38 -5.32 -4.08
CA ASP A 136 6.22 -4.64 -5.37
C ASP A 136 5.92 -3.15 -5.14
N ILE A 137 6.52 -2.28 -5.95
CA ILE A 137 6.30 -0.84 -5.87
C ILE A 137 5.96 -0.37 -7.27
N TYR A 138 4.86 0.37 -7.37
CA TYR A 138 4.48 1.01 -8.61
C TYR A 138 4.04 2.45 -8.37
N ASN A 139 4.09 3.22 -9.45
CA ASN A 139 3.61 4.59 -9.46
C ASN A 139 2.39 4.71 -10.36
N LYS A 140 1.41 5.48 -9.90
CA LYS A 140 0.21 5.85 -10.65
C LYS A 140 0.19 7.36 -10.79
N LEU A 141 0.09 7.86 -12.02
CA LEU A 141 -0.13 9.28 -12.29
C LEU A 141 -1.57 9.50 -12.75
N PHE A 142 -2.31 10.27 -11.96
CA PHE A 142 -3.57 10.86 -12.38
C PHE A 142 -3.32 12.23 -13.00
N TYR A 143 -3.88 12.46 -14.18
CA TYR A 143 -3.77 13.69 -14.93
C TYR A 143 -5.17 14.20 -15.31
N TYR A 144 -5.48 15.43 -14.93
CA TYR A 144 -6.76 16.07 -15.20
C TYR A 144 -6.57 17.29 -16.11
N GLU A 145 -7.03 17.17 -17.36
CA GLU A 145 -7.13 18.28 -18.32
C GLU A 145 -8.36 19.13 -18.02
N ILE A 146 -8.20 20.16 -17.18
CA ILE A 146 -9.36 20.96 -16.70
C ILE A 146 -10.18 21.52 -17.87
N MET A 147 -9.50 22.04 -18.89
CA MET A 147 -10.16 22.68 -20.04
C MET A 147 -10.99 21.69 -20.88
N ARG A 148 -10.67 20.40 -20.82
CA ARG A 148 -11.34 19.36 -21.62
C ARG A 148 -12.20 18.43 -20.78
N GLY A 149 -12.09 18.49 -19.45
CA GLY A 149 -12.75 17.56 -18.56
C GLY A 149 -12.30 16.12 -18.76
N VAL A 150 -11.04 15.90 -19.18
CA VAL A 150 -10.49 14.56 -19.42
C VAL A 150 -9.64 14.17 -18.22
N GLU A 151 -9.90 12.96 -17.70
CA GLU A 151 -9.09 12.28 -16.72
C GLU A 151 -8.26 11.21 -17.41
N VAL A 152 -7.00 11.11 -17.03
CA VAL A 152 -6.02 10.17 -17.59
C VAL A 152 -5.35 9.46 -16.43
N GLU A 153 -5.15 8.16 -16.59
CA GLU A 153 -4.53 7.28 -15.61
C GLU A 153 -3.39 6.50 -16.26
N ILE A 154 -2.21 6.60 -15.66
CA ILE A 154 -0.94 6.13 -16.20
C ILE A 154 -0.22 5.33 -15.12
N LEU A 155 0.35 4.18 -15.48
CA LEU A 155 1.07 3.28 -14.57
C LEU A 155 2.52 3.07 -15.01
N ASP A 156 3.40 3.17 -14.02
CA ASP A 156 4.79 2.69 -14.03
C ASP A 156 4.86 1.58 -12.98
N LEU A 157 4.77 0.32 -13.45
CA LEU A 157 4.61 -0.89 -12.64
C LEU A 157 5.87 -1.28 -11.88
N GLN A 158 7.02 -0.68 -12.22
CA GLN A 158 8.30 -0.94 -11.57
C GLN A 158 8.80 0.26 -10.75
N ALA A 159 8.05 1.36 -10.78
CA ALA A 159 8.43 2.66 -10.25
C ALA A 159 9.78 3.17 -10.82
N ASP A 160 10.18 2.77 -12.02
CA ASP A 160 11.50 3.05 -12.60
C ASP A 160 11.55 4.33 -13.47
N GLY A 161 10.44 5.05 -13.55
CA GLY A 161 10.27 6.27 -14.35
C GLY A 161 9.82 6.01 -15.78
N ILE A 162 9.54 4.77 -16.16
CA ILE A 162 9.06 4.36 -17.48
C ILE A 162 7.59 3.92 -17.37
N ILE A 163 6.74 4.44 -18.24
CA ILE A 163 5.33 4.07 -18.27
C ILE A 163 5.19 2.70 -18.95
N ASP A 164 4.54 1.77 -18.25
CA ASP A 164 4.16 0.46 -18.79
C ASP A 164 2.76 0.47 -19.40
N ARG A 165 1.83 1.17 -18.77
CA ARG A 165 0.40 1.09 -19.12
C ARG A 165 -0.30 2.45 -18.99
N VAL A 166 -1.24 2.70 -19.90
CA VAL A 166 -2.20 3.80 -19.81
C VAL A 166 -3.58 3.16 -19.67
N GLU A 167 -4.24 3.37 -18.54
CA GLU A 167 -5.56 2.79 -18.26
C GLU A 167 -6.69 3.67 -18.81
N ASN A 168 -6.47 4.98 -18.78
CA ASN A 168 -7.39 5.95 -19.35
C ASN A 168 -6.61 7.09 -20.01
N GLY A 169 -7.05 7.52 -21.20
CA GLY A 169 -6.37 8.51 -22.01
C GLY A 169 -6.37 8.18 -23.50
N ASN A 170 -6.11 9.17 -24.34
CA ASN A 170 -6.13 9.03 -25.80
C ASN A 170 -4.90 9.60 -26.51
N LYS A 171 -3.89 10.05 -25.76
CA LYS A 171 -2.62 10.54 -26.33
C LYS A 171 -1.67 9.37 -26.56
N ASP A 172 -0.66 9.63 -27.37
CA ASP A 172 0.44 8.70 -27.57
C ASP A 172 1.26 8.49 -26.28
N LEU A 173 1.78 7.28 -26.10
CA LEU A 173 2.56 6.89 -24.93
C LEU A 173 3.78 7.81 -24.71
N GLY A 174 4.44 8.27 -25.78
CA GLY A 174 5.59 9.18 -25.68
C GLY A 174 5.22 10.56 -25.13
N VAL A 175 3.99 11.02 -25.40
CA VAL A 175 3.47 12.27 -24.82
C VAL A 175 3.26 12.09 -23.33
N TYR A 176 2.63 10.99 -22.90
CA TYR A 176 2.45 10.69 -21.49
C TYR A 176 3.78 10.49 -20.77
N GLN A 177 4.76 9.84 -21.41
CA GLN A 177 6.10 9.64 -20.84
C GLN A 177 6.82 10.96 -20.59
N THR A 178 6.64 11.93 -21.48
CA THR A 178 7.21 13.27 -21.32
C THR A 178 6.56 14.01 -20.14
N ILE A 179 5.23 13.96 -20.03
CA ILE A 179 4.49 14.54 -18.90
C ILE A 179 4.93 13.88 -17.58
N TYR A 180 4.95 12.55 -17.54
CA TYR A 180 5.31 11.77 -16.36
C TYR A 180 6.71 12.11 -15.85
N ARG A 181 7.70 12.23 -16.75
CA ARG A 181 9.05 12.67 -16.40
C ARG A 181 9.11 14.08 -15.83
N ASP A 182 8.39 15.04 -16.40
CA ASP A 182 8.34 16.41 -15.84
C ASP A 182 7.76 16.41 -14.41
N ILE A 183 6.74 15.58 -14.14
CA ILE A 183 6.17 15.44 -12.80
C ILE A 183 7.19 14.82 -11.82
N ILE A 184 7.87 13.74 -12.20
CA ILE A 184 8.94 13.12 -11.39
C ILE A 184 10.06 14.12 -11.12
N ASP A 185 10.57 14.80 -12.15
CA ASP A 185 11.69 15.74 -12.03
C ASP A 185 11.36 16.91 -11.11
N ARG A 186 10.13 17.43 -11.17
CA ARG A 186 9.64 18.43 -10.22
C ARG A 186 9.54 17.86 -8.81
N GLY A 187 8.98 16.66 -8.67
CA GLY A 187 8.90 15.96 -7.41
C GLY A 187 10.28 15.81 -6.74
N LEU A 188 11.28 15.35 -7.50
CA LEU A 188 12.67 15.23 -7.05
C LEU A 188 13.25 16.57 -6.63
N ARG A 189 13.08 17.61 -7.47
CA ARG A 189 13.61 18.96 -7.22
C ARG A 189 13.09 19.56 -5.92
N TYR A 190 11.82 19.31 -5.59
CA TYR A 190 11.17 19.86 -4.40
C TYR A 190 11.16 18.89 -3.21
N GLY A 191 11.77 17.71 -3.34
CA GLY A 191 11.86 16.71 -2.27
C GLY A 191 10.56 15.94 -2.00
N HIS A 192 9.57 16.03 -2.91
CA HIS A 192 8.32 15.26 -2.83
C HIS A 192 8.42 13.87 -3.44
N VAL A 193 9.46 13.61 -4.25
CA VAL A 193 9.80 12.30 -4.80
C VAL A 193 11.25 12.02 -4.46
N GLN A 194 11.58 10.76 -4.18
CA GLN A 194 12.92 10.28 -3.86
C GLN A 194 13.27 9.12 -4.79
N LEU A 195 14.52 9.04 -5.23
CA LEU A 195 15.05 7.88 -5.95
C LEU A 195 15.71 6.93 -4.94
N ILE A 196 15.10 5.78 -4.68
CA ILE A 196 15.56 4.77 -3.73
C ILE A 196 15.73 3.46 -4.48
N ASN A 197 16.95 2.91 -4.50
CA ASN A 197 17.26 1.64 -5.18
C ASN A 197 16.82 1.58 -6.65
N GLY A 198 16.87 2.71 -7.37
CA GLY A 198 16.44 2.80 -8.76
C GLY A 198 14.94 3.03 -8.95
N GLN A 199 14.17 3.14 -7.88
CA GLN A 199 12.72 3.39 -7.92
C GLN A 199 12.38 4.79 -7.43
N TYR A 200 11.49 5.48 -8.14
CA TYR A 200 10.92 6.77 -7.76
C TYR A 200 9.76 6.55 -6.78
N ILE A 201 9.91 7.07 -5.57
CA ILE A 201 8.95 6.91 -4.48
C ILE A 201 8.52 8.29 -4.00
N VAL A 202 7.22 8.56 -3.93
CA VAL A 202 6.69 9.76 -3.32
C VAL A 202 7.04 9.78 -1.82
N ALA A 203 7.56 10.91 -1.35
CA ALA A 203 7.94 11.11 0.06
C ALA A 203 6.72 11.32 0.97
N GLU A 204 6.88 11.07 2.27
CA GLU A 204 5.89 11.39 3.30
C GLU A 204 5.84 12.88 3.67
#